data_AF-A0A2H9NYT2-F1
#
_entry.id   AF-A0A2H9NYT2-F1
#
_cell.length_a   1.000
_cell.length_b   1.000
_cell.length_c   1.000
_cell.angle_alpha   90.00
_cell.angle_beta   90.00
_cell.angle_gamma   90.00
#
_symmetry.space_group_name_H-M   'P 1'
#
loop_
_entity.id
_entity.type
_entity.pdbx_description
1 polymer ?
#
loop_
_entity_poly.entity_id
_entity_poly.type
_entity_poly.pdbx_seq_one_letter_code
_entity_poly.pdbx_strand_id
1 'polypeptide(L)' 'MSLLKYSELEKMDKRSLESKLNDLKMELAKANVAANKQTAKTKEIKKAISRILTFTKTHKVEVKNK' A
#
# COMPACT_ATOMS: atom_id res chain seq x y z
N MET A 1 -14.29 7.35 1.23
CA MET A 1 -13.46 7.21 0.01
C MET A 1 -12.36 6.21 0.30
N SER A 2 -12.11 5.25 -0.59
CA SER A 2 -10.99 4.31 -0.48
C SER A 2 -9.84 4.84 -1.30
N LEU A 3 -8.65 4.97 -0.70
CA LEU A 3 -7.43 5.42 -1.38
C LEU A 3 -6.97 4.49 -2.52
N LEU A 4 -7.48 3.26 -2.55
CA LEU A 4 -7.18 2.27 -3.57
C LEU A 4 -8.33 1.25 -3.69
N LYS A 5 -8.83 1.02 -4.90
CA LYS A 5 -9.82 -0.01 -5.21
C LYS A 5 -9.14 -1.24 -5.81
N TYR A 6 -9.79 -2.40 -5.66
CA TYR A 6 -9.27 -3.66 -6.19
C TYR A 6 -9.13 -3.63 -7.72
N SER A 7 -10.12 -3.06 -8.42
CA SER A 7 -10.09 -2.86 -9.87
C SER A 7 -8.94 -2.00 -10.38
N GLU A 8 -8.35 -1.16 -9.52
CA GLU A 8 -7.17 -0.37 -9.86
C GLU A 8 -5.90 -1.20 -9.71
N LEU A 9 -5.85 -2.11 -8.72
CA LEU A 9 -4.74 -3.03 -8.51
C LEU A 9 -4.61 -4.05 -9.64
N GLU A 10 -5.73 -4.54 -10.17
CA GLU A 10 -5.75 -5.47 -11.32
C GLU A 10 -5.13 -4.87 -12.59
N LYS A 11 -5.20 -3.55 -12.74
CA LYS A 11 -4.66 -2.84 -13.91
C LYS A 11 -3.19 -2.46 -13.74
N MET A 12 -2.62 -2.62 -12.54
CA MET A 12 -1.22 -2.30 -12.27
C MET A 12 -0.33 -3.51 -12.54
N ASP A 13 0.78 -3.29 -13.23
CA ASP A 13 1.84 -4.28 -13.33
C ASP A 13 2.55 -4.46 -11.98
N LYS A 14 3.26 -5.58 -11.85
CA LYS A 14 3.98 -5.94 -10.62
C LYS A 14 4.94 -4.87 -10.13
N ARG A 15 5.68 -4.23 -11.04
CA ARG A 15 6.67 -3.20 -10.67
C ARG A 15 5.97 -1.95 -10.17
N SER A 16 4.85 -1.57 -10.78
CA SER A 16 4.01 -0.48 -10.29
C SER A 16 3.40 -0.79 -8.92
N LEU A 17 2.96 -2.02 -8.68
CA LEU A 17 2.45 -2.46 -7.38
C LEU A 17 3.52 -2.36 -6.28
N GLU A 18 4.75 -2.81 -6.58
CA GLU A 18 5.89 -2.71 -5.67
C GLU A 18 6.28 -1.25 -5.38
N SER A 19 6.37 -0.42 -6.43
CA SER A 19 6.67 1.01 -6.28
C SER A 19 5.62 1.68 -5.40
N LYS A 20 4.33 1.43 -5.68
CA LYS A 20 3.22 2.01 -4.93
C LYS A 20 3.23 1.55 -3.47
N LEU A 21 3.55 0.29 -3.22
CA LEU A 21 3.69 -0.25 -1.87
C LEU A 21 4.80 0.46 -1.09
N ASN A 22 5.95 0.68 -1.72
CA ASN A 22 7.08 1.38 -1.10
C ASN A 22 6.77 2.85 -0.83
N ASP A 23 6.11 3.54 -1.75
CA ASP A 23 5.67 4.93 -1.57
C ASP A 23 4.72 5.06 -0.37
N LEU A 24 3.71 4.18 -0.29
CA LEU A 24 2.75 4.18 0.81
C LEU A 24 3.40 3.84 2.16
N LYS A 25 4.38 2.93 2.18
CA LYS A 25 5.17 2.63 3.38
C LYS A 25 6.00 3.85 3.82
N MET A 26 6.61 4.56 2.88
CA MET A 26 7.38 5.77 3.18
C MET A 26 6.47 6.90 3.69
N GLU A 27 5.30 7.10 3.08
CA GLU A 27 4.32 8.08 3.56
C GLU A 27 3.82 7.73 4.97
N LEU A 28 3.57 6.45 5.25
CA LEU A 28 3.20 5.98 6.58
C LEU A 28 4.31 6.24 7.60
N ALA A 29 5.57 5.97 7.24
CA ALA A 29 6.72 6.21 8.11
C ALA A 29 6.85 7.70 8.46
N LYS A 30 6.77 8.59 7.46
CA LYS A 30 6.78 10.05 7.66
C LYS A 30 5.63 10.51 8.56
N ALA A 31 4.42 9.99 8.33
CA ALA A 31 3.25 10.35 9.12
C ALA A 31 3.35 9.89 10.58
N ASN A 32 3.95 8.73 10.84
CA ASN A 32 4.17 8.24 12.20
C ASN A 32 5.19 9.10 12.96
N VAL A 33 6.29 9.49 12.31
CA VAL A 33 7.34 10.34 12.91
C VAL A 33 6.80 11.74 13.24
N ALA A 34 5.96 12.32 12.38
CA ALA A 34 5.49 13.69 12.55
C ALA A 34 4.42 13.87 13.65
N ALA A 35 3.60 12.85 13.92
CA ALA A 35 2.39 13.06 14.74
C ALA A 35 2.22 12.12 15.94
N ASN A 36 2.93 10.99 16.03
CA ASN A 36 2.77 9.94 17.06
C ASN A 36 1.32 9.50 17.39
N LYS A 37 0.32 10.00 16.65
CA LYS A 37 -1.11 9.80 16.83
C LYS A 37 -1.69 9.30 15.52
N GLN A 38 -2.50 8.24 15.61
CA GLN A 38 -3.15 7.66 14.45
C GLN A 38 -4.24 8.61 13.92
N THR A 39 -4.00 9.20 12.75
CA THR A 39 -4.98 10.05 12.06
C THR A 39 -5.83 9.24 11.08
N ALA A 40 -6.97 9.79 10.65
CA ALA A 40 -7.80 9.18 9.60
C ALA A 40 -6.99 8.90 8.32
N LYS A 41 -6.05 9.79 7.97
CA LYS A 41 -5.14 9.62 6.84
C LYS A 41 -4.23 8.39 6.99
N THR A 42 -3.61 8.21 8.16
CA THR A 42 -2.76 7.03 8.43
C THR A 42 -3.55 5.72 8.38
N LYS A 43 -4.82 5.73 8.83
CA LYS A 43 -5.71 4.56 8.75
C LYS A 43 -5.98 4.16 7.30
N GLU A 44 -6.21 5.13 6.42
CA GLU A 44 -6.43 4.85 5.00
C GLU A 44 -5.15 4.38 4.28
N ILE A 45 -3.98 4.92 4.62
CA ILE A 45 -2.70 4.44 4.10
C ILE A 45 -2.45 2.98 4.51
N LYS A 46 -2.67 2.62 5.78
CA LYS A 46 -2.56 1.23 6.27
C LYS A 46 -3.51 0.29 5.53
N LYS A 47 -4.75 0.72 5.26
CA LYS A 47 -5.70 -0.07 4.46
C LYS A 47 -5.23 -0.25 3.02
N ALA A 48 -4.70 0.80 2.38
CA ALA A 48 -4.17 0.71 1.02
C ALA A 48 -3.00 -0.29 0.92
N ILE A 49 -2.05 -0.22 1.87
CA ILE A 49 -0.95 -1.20 1.99
C ILE A 49 -1.50 -2.62 2.14
N SER A 50 -2.47 -2.82 3.04
CA SER A 50 -3.07 -4.14 3.30
C SER A 50 -3.74 -4.71 2.04
N ARG A 51 -4.40 -3.87 1.25
CA ARG A 51 -5.01 -4.29 -0.02
C ARG A 51 -3.98 -4.69 -1.06
N ILE A 52 -2.90 -3.93 -1.21
CA ILE A 52 -1.81 -4.29 -2.13
C ILE A 52 -1.19 -5.64 -1.73
N LEU A 53 -0.88 -5.82 -0.44
CA LEU A 53 -0.30 -7.07 0.07
C LEU A 53 -1.24 -8.27 -0.11
N THR A 54 -2.53 -8.07 0.12
CA THR A 54 -3.55 -9.12 -0.10
C THR A 54 -3.64 -9.47 -1.58
N PHE A 55 -3.66 -8.46 -2.45
CA PHE A 55 -3.71 -8.64 -3.90
C PHE A 55 -2.49 -9.40 -4.40
N THR A 56 -1.27 -9.00 -4.03
CA THR A 56 -0.04 -9.68 -4.48
C THR A 56 0.04 -11.11 -3.97
N LYS A 57 -0.36 -11.37 -2.72
CA LYS A 57 -0.39 -12.72 -2.14
C LYS A 57 -1.42 -13.63 -2.83
N THR A 58 -2.60 -13.10 -3.13
CA THR A 58 -3.70 -13.87 -3.76
C THR A 58 -3.38 -14.24 -5.21
N HIS A 59 -2.76 -13.33 -5.96
CA HIS A 59 -2.44 -13.55 -7.38
C HIS A 59 -1.06 -14.20 -7.62
N LYS A 60 -0.38 -14.68 -6.56
CA LYS A 60 1.00 -15.23 -6.62
C LYS A 60 1.97 -14.35 -7.42
N VAL A 61 1.77 -13.04 -7.36
CA VAL A 61 2.69 -12.08 -7.98
C VAL A 61 3.90 -12.01 -7.05
N GLU A 62 4.94 -12.82 -7.33
CA GLU A 62 6.12 -12.98 -6.46
C GLU A 62 6.91 -11.69 -6.30
N VAL A 63 6.48 -10.74 -5.47
CA VAL A 63 7.26 -9.55 -5.17
C VAL A 63 8.59 -10.00 -4.56
N LYS A 64 9.69 -9.80 -5.29
CA LYS A 64 11.01 -10.23 -4.85
C LYS A 64 11.45 -9.29 -3.74
N ASN A 65 11.40 -9.76 -2.49
CA ASN A 65 12.17 -9.14 -1.43
C ASN A 65 13.64 -9.42 -1.73
N LYS A 66 14.38 -8.40 -2.17
CA LYS A 66 15.82 -8.46 -2.35
C LYS A 66 16.51 -7.75 -1.19
#